data_AF-A0A1I4DHX9-F1
#
_entry.id   AF-A0A1I4DHX9-F1
#
_cell.length_a   1.000
_cell.length_b   1.000
_cell.length_c   1.000
_cell.angle_alpha   90.00
_cell.angle_beta   90.00
_cell.angle_gamma   90.00
#
_symmetry.space_group_name_H-M   'P 1'
#
loop_
_entity.id
_entity.type
_entity.pdbx_description
1 polymer ?
#
loop_
_entity_poly.entity_id
_entity_poly.type
_entity_poly.pdbx_seq_one_letter_code
_entity_poly.pdbx_strand_id
1 'polypeptide(L)'
;MTTAAKHFDPQLGIDIHMYVFPPVPLPVPLPTPHIGIVLDPFDYLPFLGGTVHVNGIKRATAGTGGLNLHIPMGAYHPAFLPKLPT
;
A
#
# COMPACT_ATOMS: atom_id res chain seq x y z
N MET A 1 17.19 12.93 9.76
CA MET A 1 15.88 12.52 9.20
C MET A 1 15.03 12.00 10.33
N THR A 2 13.83 12.55 10.51
CA THR A 2 12.86 12.02 11.49
C THR A 2 12.30 10.71 10.94
N THR A 3 12.35 9.63 11.72
CA THR A 3 11.83 8.29 11.36
C THR A 3 10.30 8.19 11.43
N ALA A 4 9.59 9.32 11.49
CA ALA A 4 8.14 9.37 11.60
C ALA A 4 7.50 9.41 10.20
N ALA A 5 6.51 8.54 9.97
CA ALA A 5 5.74 8.52 8.74
C ALA A 5 4.85 9.77 8.59
N LYS A 6 4.75 10.28 7.37
CA LYS A 6 3.87 11.38 6.96
C LYS A 6 3.02 10.99 5.77
N HIS A 7 1.99 11.79 5.48
CA HIS A 7 1.26 11.65 4.22
C HIS A 7 2.22 11.74 3.04
N PHE A 8 1.88 11.03 1.98
CA PHE A 8 2.69 10.93 0.75
C PHE A 8 4.00 10.15 0.88
N ASP A 9 4.36 9.67 2.07
CA ASP A 9 5.43 8.67 2.16
C ASP A 9 4.96 7.37 1.50
N PRO A 10 5.78 6.74 0.64
CA PRO A 10 5.47 5.42 0.11
C PRO A 10 5.51 4.40 1.25
N GLN A 11 4.45 3.61 1.38
CA GLN A 11 4.34 2.51 2.33
C GLN A 11 4.45 1.20 1.59
N LEU A 12 5.38 0.36 2.02
CA LEU A 12 5.49 -1.01 1.54
C LEU A 12 4.65 -1.92 2.43
N GLY A 13 3.88 -2.81 1.81
CA GLY A 13 3.12 -3.82 2.55
C GLY A 13 2.81 -5.06 1.71
N ILE A 14 1.97 -5.92 2.28
CA ILE A 14 1.42 -7.10 1.61
C ILE A 14 -0.08 -6.91 1.48
N ASP A 15 -0.58 -7.02 0.25
CA ASP A 15 -2.02 -7.05 -0.06
C ASP A 15 -2.44 -8.47 -0.49
N ILE A 16 -3.74 -8.73 -0.50
CA ILE A 16 -4.31 -9.97 -1.03
C ILE A 16 -4.97 -9.67 -2.37
N HIS A 17 -4.35 -10.12 -3.45
CA HIS A 17 -4.96 -10.07 -4.78
C HIS A 17 -5.50 -11.45 -5.19
N MET A 18 -6.53 -11.41 -6.02
CA MET A 18 -7.10 -12.60 -6.64
C MET A 18 -6.42 -12.84 -7.99
N TYR A 19 -5.69 -13.94 -8.10
CA TYR A 19 -5.01 -14.33 -9.35
C TYR A 19 -5.70 -15.51 -10.00
N VAL A 20 -5.85 -15.45 -11.32
CA VAL A 20 -6.23 -16.59 -12.15
C VAL A 20 -5.00 -16.99 -12.97
N PHE A 21 -4.60 -18.25 -12.90
CA PHE A 21 -3.47 -18.78 -13.65
C PHE A 21 -3.74 -20.23 -14.09
N PRO A 22 -3.33 -20.63 -15.31
CA PRO A 22 -3.44 -22.03 -15.71
C PRO A 22 -2.67 -22.96 -14.75
N PRO A 23 -3.18 -24.16 -14.43
CA PRO A 23 -4.40 -24.82 -14.91
C PRO A 23 -5.65 -24.51 -14.09
N VAL A 24 -5.59 -23.58 -13.12
CA VAL A 24 -6.67 -23.29 -12.18
C VAL A 24 -7.52 -22.13 -12.73
N PRO A 25 -8.72 -22.38 -13.28
CA PRO A 25 -9.58 -21.32 -13.84
C PRO A 25 -10.32 -20.52 -12.74
N LEU A 26 -9.99 -20.74 -11.47
CA LEU A 26 -10.61 -20.10 -10.31
C LEU A 26 -9.65 -19.06 -9.71
N PRO A 27 -10.14 -17.88 -9.30
CA PRO A 27 -9.30 -16.91 -8.62
C PRO A 27 -8.81 -17.45 -7.27
N VAL A 28 -7.49 -17.42 -7.06
CA VAL A 28 -6.83 -17.81 -5.81
C VAL A 28 -6.32 -16.55 -5.11
N PRO A 29 -6.64 -16.33 -3.82
CA PRO A 29 -6.10 -15.23 -3.05
C PRO A 29 -4.62 -15.49 -2.78
N LEU A 30 -3.73 -14.62 -3.26
CA LEU A 30 -2.29 -14.72 -3.02
C LEU A 30 -1.74 -13.44 -2.38
N PRO A 31 -0.78 -13.58 -1.44
CA PRO A 31 -0.07 -12.42 -0.92
C PRO A 31 0.73 -11.76 -2.04
N THR A 32 0.55 -10.46 -2.19
CA THR A 32 1.23 -9.66 -3.20
C THR A 32 1.89 -8.46 -2.54
N PRO A 33 3.15 -8.15 -2.86
CA PRO A 33 3.74 -6.88 -2.49
C PRO A 33 2.88 -5.72 -3.02
N HIS A 34 2.61 -4.73 -2.17
CA HIS A 34 1.96 -3.50 -2.58
C HIS A 34 2.79 -2.29 -2.14
N ILE A 35 2.71 -1.23 -2.93
CA ILE A 35 3.17 0.10 -2.53
C ILE A 35 1.93 0.99 -2.48
N GLY A 36 1.66 1.55 -1.31
CA GLY A 36 0.56 2.47 -1.08
C GLY A 36 1.08 3.85 -0.74
N ILE A 37 0.28 4.88 -1.03
CA ILE A 37 0.45 6.19 -0.43
C ILE A 37 -0.78 6.45 0.44
N VAL A 38 -0.56 6.67 1.73
CA VAL A 38 -1.66 6.94 2.66
C VAL A 38 -1.77 8.43 2.94
N LEU A 39 -3.01 8.92 2.99
CA LEU A 39 -3.36 10.25 3.47
C LEU A 39 -4.73 10.19 4.17
N ASP A 40 -4.92 10.96 5.22
CA ASP A 40 -6.24 11.17 5.82
C ASP A 40 -6.86 12.49 5.33
N PRO A 41 -7.98 12.47 4.57
CA PRO A 41 -8.66 13.71 4.17
C PRO A 41 -9.13 14.55 5.36
N PHE A 42 -9.49 13.93 6.49
CA PHE A 42 -9.96 14.63 7.68
C PHE A 42 -8.84 15.41 8.37
N ASP A 43 -7.57 15.03 8.18
CA ASP A 43 -6.41 15.77 8.69
C ASP A 43 -6.27 17.18 8.08
N TYR A 44 -6.97 17.44 6.98
CA TYR A 44 -7.00 18.73 6.30
C TYR A 44 -8.27 19.54 6.58
N LEU A 45 -9.21 19.01 7.36
CA LEU A 45 -10.36 19.80 7.80
C LEU A 45 -9.97 20.75 8.95
N PRO A 46 -10.61 21.93 9.05
CA PRO A 46 -10.47 22.79 10.22
C PRO A 46 -10.89 22.03 11.49
N PHE A 47 -10.06 22.10 12.53
CA PHE A 47 -10.36 21.66 13.91
C PHE A 47 -10.61 20.16 14.16
N LEU A 48 -10.68 19.30 13.13
CA LEU A 48 -10.94 17.85 13.28
C LEU A 48 -9.70 16.98 13.03
N GLY A 49 -8.71 17.53 12.34
CA GLY A 49 -7.52 16.82 11.88
C GLY A 49 -6.33 16.81 12.85
N GLY A 50 -5.38 15.92 12.59
CA GLY A 50 -4.07 15.88 13.23
C GLY A 50 -3.32 17.21 13.10
N THR A 51 -2.70 17.66 14.20
CA THR A 51 -1.97 18.95 14.28
C THR A 51 -0.46 18.79 14.08
N VAL A 52 0.05 17.56 14.15
CA VAL A 52 1.47 17.26 14.06
C VAL A 52 1.93 17.21 12.61
N HIS A 53 3.06 17.88 12.35
CA HIS A 53 3.72 17.87 11.05
C HIS A 53 5.09 17.21 11.16
N VAL A 54 5.45 16.45 10.12
CA VAL A 54 6.78 15.89 9.93
C VAL A 54 7.31 16.47 8.63
N ASN A 55 8.43 17.19 8.68
CA ASN A 55 9.03 17.87 7.52
C ASN A 55 8.00 18.72 6.73
N GLY A 56 7.15 19.46 7.43
CA GLY A 56 6.14 20.34 6.84
C GLY A 56 4.86 19.67 6.33
N ILE A 57 4.74 18.34 6.42
CA ILE A 57 3.58 17.58 5.95
C ILE A 57 2.85 16.94 7.14
N LYS A 58 1.53 16.78 7.06
CA LYS A 58 0.72 16.10 8.08
C LYS A 58 1.28 14.71 8.39
N ARG A 59 1.48 14.42 9.67
CA ARG A 59 1.96 13.12 10.17
C ARG A 59 0.90 12.06 9.90
N ALA A 60 1.32 10.88 9.42
CA ALA A 60 0.40 9.77 9.21
C ALA A 60 -0.14 9.26 10.55
N THR A 61 -1.46 9.23 10.71
CA THR A 61 -2.13 8.84 11.96
C THR A 61 -2.74 7.44 11.82
N ALA A 62 -2.32 6.53 12.70
CA ALA A 62 -2.89 5.18 12.75
C ALA A 62 -4.28 5.19 13.38
N GLY A 63 -5.13 4.24 12.96
CA GLY A 63 -6.48 4.07 13.53
C GLY A 63 -7.54 5.01 12.95
N THR A 64 -7.20 5.83 11.96
CA THR A 64 -8.20 6.59 11.18
C THR A 64 -8.63 5.79 9.96
N GLY A 65 -9.76 6.18 9.35
CA GLY A 65 -10.24 5.58 8.11
C GLY A 65 -9.49 6.03 6.85
N GLY A 66 -8.29 6.63 7.00
CA GLY A 66 -7.57 7.33 5.94
C GLY A 66 -7.54 6.63 4.58
N LEU A 67 -7.35 7.43 3.53
CA LEU A 67 -7.30 6.97 2.15
C LEU A 67 -5.94 6.33 1.85
N ASN A 68 -5.95 5.10 1.31
CA ASN A 68 -4.79 4.48 0.69
C ASN A 68 -4.91 4.56 -0.84
N LEU A 69 -3.99 5.29 -1.47
CA LEU A 69 -3.81 5.27 -2.91
C LEU A 69 -2.85 4.13 -3.26
N HIS A 70 -3.42 3.02 -3.74
CA HIS A 70 -2.67 1.86 -4.18
C HIS A 70 -1.96 2.14 -5.52
N ILE A 71 -0.65 1.91 -5.58
CA ILE A 71 0.14 1.96 -6.81
C ILE A 71 0.18 0.54 -7.38
N PRO A 72 -0.44 0.26 -8.54
CA PRO A 72 -0.45 -1.08 -9.12
C PRO A 72 0.97 -1.56 -9.39
N MET A 73 1.38 -2.60 -8.69
CA MET A 73 2.56 -3.37 -9.04
C MET A 73 2.16 -4.39 -10.10
N GLY A 74 2.98 -4.55 -11.16
CA GLY A 74 2.65 -5.43 -12.28
C GLY A 74 2.23 -6.85 -11.84
N ALA A 75 1.41 -7.51 -12.66
CA ALA A 75 0.84 -8.81 -12.32
C ALA A 75 1.94 -9.84 -11.97
N TYR A 76 1.86 -10.41 -10.78
CA TYR A 76 2.64 -11.59 -10.42
C TYR A 76 2.12 -12.76 -11.25
N HIS A 77 2.92 -13.28 -12.18
CA HIS A 77 2.62 -14.51 -12.91
C HIS A 77 3.68 -15.55 -12.58
N PRO A 78 3.29 -16.78 -12.18
CA PRO A 78 4.25 -17.84 -11.86
C PRO A 78 5.23 -18.17 -12.99
N ALA A 79 4.85 -17.94 -14.26
CA ALA A 79 5.76 -18.14 -15.40
C ALA A 79 6.84 -17.05 -15.56
N PHE A 80 6.81 -15.98 -14.76
CA PHE A 80 7.90 -15.01 -14.68
C PHE A 80 8.92 -15.35 -13.57
N LEU A 81 8.70 -16.44 -12.82
CA LEU A 81 9.74 -16.95 -11.93
C LEU A 81 10.95 -17.43 -12.77
N PRO A 82 12.18 -17.14 -12.33
CA PRO A 82 13.36 -17.79 -12.89
C PRO A 82 13.12 -19.30 -12.85
N LYS A 83 13.21 -19.97 -14.00
CA LYS A 83 13.17 -21.43 -14.02
C LYS A 83 14.31 -21.91 -13.12
N LEU A 84 13.97 -22.64 -12.06
CA LEU A 84 14.98 -23.33 -11.27
C LEU A 84 15.80 -24.19 -12.23
N PRO A 85 17.14 -24.16 -12.15
CA PRO A 85 17.96 -25.02 -12.98
C PRO A 85 17.58 -26.46 -12.70
N THR A 86 17.08 -27.15 -13.74
CA THR A 86 16.88 -28.61 -13.76
C THR A 86 18.21 -29.32 -13.82
#